data_AF-A0A9D3AE23-F1
#
_entry.id   AF-A0A9D3AE23-F1
#
_cell.length_a   1.000
_cell.length_b   1.000
_cell.length_c   1.000
_cell.angle_alpha   90.00
_cell.angle_beta   90.00
_cell.angle_gamma   90.00
#
_symmetry.space_group_name_H-M   'P 1'
#
loop_
_entity.id
_entity.type
_entity.pdbx_description
1 polymer ?
#
loop_
_entity_poly.entity_id
_entity_poly.type
_entity_poly.pdbx_seq_one_letter_code
_entity_poly.pdbx_strand_id
1 'polypeptide(L)'
;MSVLLSEDRERLSGFATVAAVCAAVFVRVPSATVVENVLAVGTALGLRWFDGIEASPELEQRYYDRLFVSSHPAFVPLHEDCVRGGYEERGRFRFGKTDGRFCEHVLGCYRAVGFDYRLIEGFAPAISALKPDSLASELAFSAFLAQQALLLEESDPPAACRAVTLLVEFSRDHSARWFFDAAACLERFEDDFYARAALLAADAAQTMTEGEGAF
;
A
#
# COMPACT_ATOMS: atom_id res chain seq x y z
N MET A 1 -12.79 -22.93 18.40
CA MET A 1 -13.90 -22.21 17.73
C MET A 1 -13.24 -21.07 16.98
N SER A 2 -13.37 -21.01 15.65
CA SER A 2 -12.86 -19.89 14.87
C SER A 2 -13.57 -18.61 15.30
N VAL A 3 -12.81 -17.54 15.51
CA VAL A 3 -13.35 -16.20 15.77
C VAL A 3 -13.68 -15.44 14.48
N LEU A 4 -13.16 -15.90 13.34
CA LEU A 4 -13.46 -15.33 12.03
C LEU A 4 -14.50 -16.20 11.32
N LEU A 5 -15.51 -15.54 10.73
CA LEU A 5 -16.43 -16.19 9.81
C LEU A 5 -15.70 -16.54 8.50
N SER A 6 -16.21 -17.52 7.75
CA SER A 6 -15.58 -17.94 6.48
C SER A 6 -15.41 -16.78 5.49
N GLU A 7 -16.42 -15.92 5.39
CA GLU A 7 -16.41 -14.75 4.52
C GLU A 7 -15.38 -13.70 4.96
N ASP A 8 -15.24 -13.50 6.28
CA ASP A 8 -14.22 -12.60 6.84
C ASP A 8 -12.81 -13.10 6.59
N ARG A 9 -12.61 -14.42 6.68
CA ARG A 9 -11.34 -15.07 6.39
C ARG A 9 -10.95 -14.92 4.92
N GLU A 10 -11.88 -15.15 4.01
CA GLU A 10 -11.66 -14.96 2.57
C GLU A 10 -11.34 -13.50 2.24
N ARG A 11 -12.08 -12.56 2.81
CA ARG A 11 -11.84 -11.12 2.65
C ARG A 11 -10.46 -10.72 3.18
N LEU A 12 -10.08 -11.15 4.38
CA LEU A 12 -8.76 -10.86 4.96
C LEU A 12 -7.63 -11.47 4.13
N SER A 13 -7.80 -12.71 3.63
CA SER A 13 -6.83 -13.37 2.77
C SER A 13 -6.68 -12.65 1.43
N GLY A 14 -7.79 -12.22 0.82
CA GLY A 14 -7.80 -11.42 -0.40
C GLY A 14 -7.08 -10.09 -0.19
N PHE A 15 -7.48 -9.34 0.84
CA PHE A 15 -6.85 -8.07 1.20
C PHE A 15 -5.35 -8.21 1.44
N ALA A 16 -4.92 -9.21 2.23
CA ALA A 16 -3.50 -9.47 2.49
C ALA A 16 -2.71 -9.67 1.20
N THR A 17 -3.29 -10.37 0.23
CA THR A 17 -2.69 -10.62 -1.08
C THR A 17 -2.57 -9.33 -1.89
N VAL A 18 -3.66 -8.56 -2.00
CA VAL A 18 -3.65 -7.29 -2.74
C VAL A 18 -2.63 -6.32 -2.14
N ALA A 19 -2.65 -6.14 -0.82
CA ALA A 19 -1.74 -5.24 -0.12
C ALA A 19 -0.27 -5.64 -0.30
N ALA A 20 0.06 -6.95 -0.19
CA ALA A 20 1.42 -7.43 -0.38
C ALA A 20 1.91 -7.26 -1.82
N VAL A 21 1.06 -7.55 -2.81
CA VAL A 21 1.38 -7.37 -4.24
C VAL A 21 1.58 -5.88 -4.56
N CYS A 22 0.71 -5.00 -4.06
CA CYS A 22 0.86 -3.56 -4.26
C CYS A 22 2.11 -3.02 -3.55
N ALA A 23 2.44 -3.48 -2.34
CA ALA A 23 3.68 -3.11 -1.67
C ALA A 23 4.91 -3.46 -2.53
N ALA A 24 4.92 -4.66 -3.13
CA ALA A 24 6.00 -5.13 -3.98
C ALA A 24 6.24 -4.22 -5.20
N VAL A 25 5.19 -3.65 -5.81
CA VAL A 25 5.30 -2.70 -6.93
C VAL A 25 6.18 -1.51 -6.60
N PHE A 26 6.12 -1.01 -5.37
CA PHE A 26 6.82 0.21 -4.97
C PHE A 26 8.22 -0.06 -4.39
N VAL A 27 8.53 -1.30 -4.01
CA VAL A 27 9.84 -1.65 -3.41
C VAL A 27 10.70 -2.55 -4.28
N ARG A 28 10.19 -3.04 -5.41
CA ARG A 28 10.94 -3.90 -6.34
C ARG A 28 10.99 -3.29 -7.72
N VAL A 29 12.12 -3.46 -8.41
CA VAL A 29 12.21 -3.21 -9.85
C VAL A 29 11.16 -4.09 -10.55
N PRO A 30 10.40 -3.57 -11.53
CA PRO A 30 9.25 -4.25 -12.14
C PRO A 30 9.68 -5.43 -13.04
N SER A 31 10.02 -6.55 -12.41
CA SER A 31 10.30 -7.82 -13.08
C SER A 31 9.01 -8.47 -13.58
N ALA A 32 9.14 -9.48 -14.45
CA ALA A 32 8.00 -10.27 -14.94
C ALA A 32 7.12 -10.76 -13.79
N THR A 33 7.71 -11.29 -12.72
CA THR A 33 6.97 -11.75 -11.54
C THR A 33 6.20 -10.64 -10.83
N VAL A 34 6.76 -9.43 -10.69
CA VAL A 34 6.05 -8.30 -10.06
C VAL A 34 4.83 -7.92 -10.90
N VAL A 35 5.02 -7.82 -12.21
CA VAL A 35 3.95 -7.47 -13.16
C VAL A 35 2.88 -8.56 -13.19
N GLU A 36 3.25 -9.82 -13.38
CA GLU A 36 2.35 -10.97 -13.40
C GLU A 36 1.48 -11.08 -12.13
N ASN A 37 2.05 -10.82 -10.95
CA ASN A 37 1.30 -10.85 -9.70
C ASN A 37 0.21 -9.76 -9.65
N VAL A 38 0.51 -8.55 -10.14
CA VAL A 38 -0.48 -7.46 -10.21
C VAL A 38 -1.57 -7.80 -11.23
N LEU A 39 -1.20 -8.34 -12.40
CA LEU A 39 -2.16 -8.79 -13.41
C LEU A 39 -3.07 -9.90 -12.88
N ALA A 40 -2.52 -10.86 -12.14
CA ALA A 40 -3.28 -11.95 -11.54
C ALA A 40 -4.31 -11.42 -10.52
N VAL A 41 -3.89 -10.49 -9.65
CA VAL A 41 -4.79 -9.82 -8.70
C VAL A 41 -5.87 -9.01 -9.44
N GLY A 42 -5.48 -8.20 -10.43
CA GLY A 42 -6.43 -7.43 -11.24
C GLY A 42 -7.46 -8.32 -11.92
N THR A 43 -7.01 -9.42 -12.54
CA THR A 43 -7.88 -10.40 -13.20
C THR A 43 -8.84 -11.06 -12.21
N ALA A 44 -8.36 -11.46 -11.02
CA ALA A 44 -9.20 -12.05 -9.98
C ALA A 44 -10.29 -11.10 -9.48
N LEU A 45 -10.03 -9.78 -9.52
CA LEU A 45 -10.99 -8.73 -9.19
C LEU A 45 -11.84 -8.28 -10.41
N GLY A 46 -11.67 -8.90 -11.58
CA GLY A 46 -12.40 -8.55 -12.80
C GLY A 46 -11.94 -7.23 -13.46
N LEU A 47 -10.77 -6.73 -13.08
CA LEU A 47 -10.19 -5.49 -13.61
C LEU A 47 -9.35 -5.77 -14.85
N ARG A 48 -9.53 -4.93 -15.87
CA ARG A 48 -8.72 -4.92 -17.11
C ARG A 48 -7.67 -3.81 -17.15
N TRP A 49 -7.37 -3.23 -15.99
CA TRP A 49 -6.49 -2.06 -15.87
C TRP A 49 -5.04 -2.38 -16.21
N PHE A 50 -4.64 -3.65 -16.12
CA PHE A 50 -3.26 -4.07 -16.33
C PHE A 50 -3.06 -4.85 -17.64
N ASP A 51 -4.08 -4.92 -18.49
CA ASP A 51 -4.04 -5.65 -19.76
C ASP A 51 -2.93 -5.09 -20.67
N GLY A 52 -2.07 -5.99 -21.16
CA GLY A 52 -0.97 -5.65 -22.07
C GLY A 52 0.24 -4.97 -21.41
N ILE A 53 0.28 -4.87 -20.07
CA ILE A 53 1.46 -4.41 -19.36
C ILE A 53 2.43 -5.59 -19.20
N GLU A 54 3.68 -5.38 -19.61
CA GLU A 54 4.76 -6.36 -19.50
C GLU A 54 5.98 -5.73 -18.83
N ALA A 55 6.82 -6.56 -18.21
CA ALA A 55 8.10 -6.10 -17.69
C ALA A 55 9.01 -5.70 -18.86
N SER A 56 9.41 -4.44 -18.90
CA SER A 56 10.24 -3.89 -19.98
C SER A 56 11.23 -2.84 -19.45
N PRO A 57 12.28 -2.52 -20.22
CA PRO A 57 13.19 -1.42 -19.87
C PRO A 57 12.48 -0.07 -19.70
N GLU A 58 11.39 0.18 -20.43
CA GLU A 58 10.58 1.38 -20.31
C GLU A 58 9.80 1.42 -18.99
N LEU A 59 9.26 0.28 -18.55
CA LEU A 59 8.57 0.18 -17.25
C LEU A 59 9.56 0.31 -16.08
N GLU A 60 10.77 -0.23 -16.24
CA GLU A 60 11.87 -0.03 -15.30
C GLU A 60 12.32 1.44 -15.27
N GLN A 61 12.46 2.12 -16.41
CA GLN A 61 12.76 3.55 -16.40
C GLN A 61 11.64 4.34 -15.69
N ARG A 62 10.38 3.97 -15.95
CA ARG A 62 9.23 4.58 -15.27
C ARG A 62 9.28 4.38 -13.75
N TYR A 63 9.73 3.21 -13.27
CA TYR A 63 9.97 2.96 -11.84
C TYR A 63 10.89 4.03 -11.23
N TYR A 64 12.04 4.27 -11.87
CA TYR A 64 13.01 5.26 -11.41
C TYR A 64 12.45 6.68 -11.45
N ASP A 65 11.78 7.04 -12.54
CA ASP A 65 11.19 8.36 -12.75
C ASP A 65 10.09 8.68 -11.73
N ARG A 66 9.29 7.68 -11.33
CA ARG A 66 8.21 7.84 -10.35
C ARG A 66 8.74 7.95 -8.91
N LEU A 67 9.76 7.17 -8.55
CA LEU A 67 10.09 6.92 -7.15
C LEU A 67 11.43 7.50 -6.69
N PHE A 68 12.35 7.85 -7.58
CA PHE A 68 13.72 8.24 -7.21
C PHE A 68 14.19 9.56 -7.83
N VAL A 69 13.76 9.88 -9.05
CA VAL A 69 14.26 11.05 -9.77
C VAL A 69 13.45 12.30 -9.40
N SER A 70 13.74 12.90 -8.24
CA SER A 70 12.99 14.07 -7.71
C SER A 70 12.91 15.30 -8.63
N SER A 71 13.81 15.42 -9.61
CA SER A 71 13.76 16.48 -10.63
C SER A 71 12.84 16.16 -11.80
N HIS A 72 12.39 14.92 -11.95
CA HIS A 72 11.55 14.47 -13.05
C HIS A 72 10.07 14.81 -12.78
N PRO A 73 9.29 15.28 -13.77
CA PRO A 73 7.89 15.66 -13.55
C PRO A 73 6.96 14.51 -13.13
N ALA A 74 7.35 13.26 -13.40
CA ALA A 74 6.58 12.08 -12.99
C ALA A 74 6.79 11.68 -11.52
N PHE A 75 7.80 12.25 -10.84
CA PHE A 75 8.15 11.89 -9.48
C PHE A 75 7.05 12.26 -8.49
N VAL A 76 6.71 11.31 -7.62
CA VAL A 76 5.77 11.51 -6.52
C VAL A 76 6.40 10.98 -5.24
N PRO A 77 6.60 11.82 -4.20
CA PRO A 77 7.02 11.36 -2.89
C PRO A 77 5.84 10.67 -2.19
N LEU A 78 5.73 9.36 -2.36
CA LEU A 78 4.66 8.51 -1.84
C LEU A 78 4.78 8.29 -0.32
N HIS A 79 4.71 9.39 0.43
CA HIS A 79 4.66 9.44 1.89
C HIS A 79 3.36 10.13 2.33
N GLU A 80 2.72 9.65 3.38
CA GLU A 80 1.46 10.20 3.86
C GLU A 80 1.57 11.71 4.19
N ASP A 81 2.61 12.12 4.93
CA ASP A 81 2.82 13.52 5.28
C ASP A 81 3.02 14.41 4.03
N CYS A 82 3.66 13.88 2.99
CA CYS A 82 3.88 14.58 1.72
C CYS A 82 2.58 14.76 0.93
N VAL A 83 1.79 13.70 0.80
CA VAL A 83 0.58 13.72 -0.03
C VAL A 83 -0.53 14.49 0.67
N ARG A 84 -0.80 14.20 1.96
CA ARG A 84 -1.85 14.87 2.74
C ARG A 84 -1.51 16.33 3.05
N GLY A 85 -0.22 16.64 3.18
CA GLY A 85 0.27 18.02 3.33
C GLY A 85 0.40 18.78 2.02
N GLY A 86 0.08 18.15 0.89
CA GLY A 86 0.21 18.75 -0.43
C GLY A 86 -0.89 19.76 -0.75
N TYR A 87 -0.58 20.69 -1.65
CA TYR A 87 -1.50 21.75 -2.07
C TYR A 87 -1.21 22.22 -3.49
N GLU A 88 -2.23 22.76 -4.16
CA GLU A 88 -2.08 23.39 -5.47
C GLU A 88 -1.50 24.81 -5.32
N GLU A 89 -0.41 25.09 -6.02
CA GLU A 89 0.23 26.40 -6.08
C GLU A 89 0.48 26.79 -7.54
N ARG A 90 -0.20 27.84 -8.02
CA ARG A 90 -0.02 28.37 -9.38
C ARG A 90 -0.16 27.29 -10.48
N GLY A 91 -1.13 26.39 -10.32
CA GLY A 91 -1.41 25.29 -11.26
C GLY A 91 -0.38 24.15 -11.21
N ARG A 92 0.42 24.07 -10.14
CA ARG A 92 1.33 22.97 -9.87
C ARG A 92 1.06 22.41 -8.48
N PHE A 93 1.01 21.09 -8.38
CA PHE A 93 0.93 20.45 -7.07
C PHE A 93 2.26 20.56 -6.34
N ARG A 94 2.22 20.99 -5.08
CA ARG A 94 3.35 21.03 -4.16
C ARG A 94 3.13 19.96 -3.11
N PHE A 95 4.12 19.09 -2.94
CA PHE A 95 4.10 18.10 -1.86
C PHE A 95 4.45 18.75 -0.52
N GLY A 96 3.87 18.19 0.55
CA GLY A 96 4.16 18.55 1.92
C GLY A 96 5.56 18.13 2.37
N LYS A 97 5.77 18.17 3.69
CA LYS A 97 7.03 17.74 4.30
C LYS A 97 7.14 16.23 4.35
N THR A 98 8.36 15.72 4.34
CA THR A 98 8.63 14.27 4.40
C THR A 98 8.69 13.72 5.83
N ASP A 99 8.63 14.60 6.82
CA ASP A 99 8.78 14.32 8.25
C ASP A 99 7.69 15.06 9.01
N GLY A 100 6.65 14.32 9.39
CA GLY A 100 5.54 14.88 10.13
C GLY A 100 4.92 13.89 11.11
N ARG A 101 3.76 14.28 11.63
CA ARG A 101 3.07 13.56 12.69
C ARG A 101 2.61 12.17 12.25
N PHE A 102 2.36 11.98 10.96
CA PHE A 102 1.85 10.71 10.44
C PHE A 102 2.96 9.67 10.44
N CYS A 103 4.15 10.03 9.96
CA CYS A 103 5.36 9.21 10.09
C CYS A 103 5.63 8.74 11.53
N GLU A 104 5.50 9.63 12.51
CA GLU A 104 5.67 9.28 13.93
C GLU A 104 4.57 8.33 14.45
N HIS A 105 3.31 8.60 14.09
CA HIS A 105 2.17 7.79 14.53
C HIS A 105 2.23 6.38 13.93
N VAL A 106 2.45 6.26 12.62
CA VAL A 106 2.59 4.98 11.92
C VAL A 106 3.73 4.14 12.50
N LEU A 107 4.87 4.76 12.82
CA LEU A 107 5.97 4.07 13.50
C LEU A 107 5.58 3.57 14.90
N GLY A 108 4.71 4.30 15.61
CA GLY A 108 4.09 3.84 16.85
C GLY A 108 3.26 2.57 16.66
N CYS A 109 2.41 2.54 15.63
CA CYS A 109 1.61 1.37 15.26
C CYS A 109 2.49 0.15 14.95
N TYR A 110 3.60 0.35 14.22
CA TYR A 110 4.53 -0.73 13.88
C TYR A 110 5.16 -1.34 15.14
N ARG A 111 5.65 -0.47 16.03
CA ARG A 111 6.28 -0.90 17.30
C ARG A 111 5.32 -1.66 18.20
N ALA A 112 4.03 -1.31 18.21
CA ALA A 112 3.02 -1.95 19.04
C ALA A 112 2.85 -3.45 18.75
N VAL A 113 3.16 -3.88 17.53
CA VAL A 113 3.03 -5.29 17.09
C VAL A 113 4.34 -5.90 16.60
N GLY A 114 5.47 -5.21 16.81
CA GLY A 114 6.80 -5.70 16.43
C GLY A 114 7.05 -5.74 14.92
N PHE A 115 6.32 -4.95 14.12
CA PHE A 115 6.58 -4.83 12.69
C PHE A 115 7.79 -3.93 12.44
N ASP A 116 8.68 -4.36 11.55
CA ASP A 116 9.85 -3.58 11.14
C ASP A 116 9.88 -3.41 9.62
N TYR A 117 9.45 -2.23 9.17
CA TYR A 117 9.38 -1.88 7.74
C TYR A 117 10.75 -1.90 7.05
N ARG A 118 11.86 -1.87 7.79
CA ARG A 118 13.22 -1.93 7.24
C ARG A 118 13.62 -3.35 6.83
N LEU A 119 12.86 -4.35 7.26
CA LEU A 119 13.05 -5.76 6.88
C LEU A 119 12.25 -6.13 5.63
N ILE A 120 11.54 -5.19 5.00
CA ILE A 120 10.86 -5.42 3.73
C ILE A 120 11.91 -5.79 2.67
N GLU A 121 11.69 -6.92 2.00
CA GLU A 121 12.58 -7.37 0.93
C GLU A 121 12.26 -6.66 -0.38
N GLY A 122 13.26 -6.01 -0.96
CA GLY A 122 13.14 -5.37 -2.25
C GLY A 122 14.46 -4.85 -2.81
N PHE A 123 14.34 -3.97 -3.81
CA PHE A 123 15.45 -3.28 -4.40
C PHE A 123 16.13 -2.37 -3.36
N ALA A 124 17.42 -2.57 -3.11
CA ALA A 124 18.11 -1.95 -1.98
C ALA A 124 17.96 -0.41 -1.89
N PRO A 125 18.05 0.36 -3.00
CA PRO A 125 17.75 1.79 -2.96
C PRO A 125 16.33 2.12 -2.50
N ALA A 126 15.32 1.36 -2.95
CA ALA A 126 13.93 1.54 -2.52
C ALA A 126 13.79 1.34 -1.01
N ILE A 127 14.33 0.23 -0.51
CA ILE A 127 14.27 -0.11 0.93
C ILE A 127 14.99 0.93 1.77
N SER A 128 16.15 1.43 1.31
CA SER A 128 16.89 2.47 2.03
C SER A 128 16.18 3.81 2.10
N ALA A 129 15.26 4.08 1.16
CA ALA A 129 14.48 5.30 1.09
C ALA A 129 13.13 5.20 1.81
N LEU A 130 12.72 4.01 2.27
CA LEU A 130 11.45 3.81 2.95
C LEU A 130 11.38 4.64 4.24
N LYS A 131 10.20 5.20 4.46
CA LYS A 131 9.78 5.81 5.72
C LYS A 131 8.62 5.02 6.30
N PRO A 132 8.35 5.13 7.61
CA PRO A 132 7.18 4.52 8.22
C PRO A 132 5.88 4.83 7.46
N ASP A 133 5.68 6.09 7.04
CA ASP A 133 4.50 6.54 6.31
C ASP A 133 4.63 6.41 4.78
N SER A 134 5.60 5.64 4.28
CA SER A 134 5.65 5.32 2.85
C SER A 134 4.47 4.44 2.46
N LEU A 135 3.87 4.69 1.29
CA LEU A 135 2.78 3.88 0.72
C LEU A 135 3.08 2.38 0.81
N ALA A 136 4.30 1.99 0.43
CA ALA A 136 4.73 0.60 0.46
C ALA A 136 4.87 0.02 1.87
N SER A 137 5.30 0.83 2.84
CA SER A 137 5.44 0.42 4.23
C SER A 137 4.07 0.21 4.87
N GLU A 138 3.13 1.12 4.64
CA GLU A 138 1.75 1.00 5.12
C GLU A 138 1.02 -0.20 4.51
N LEU A 139 1.24 -0.47 3.21
CA LEU A 139 0.72 -1.65 2.53
C LEU A 139 1.31 -2.94 3.12
N ALA A 140 2.63 -3.00 3.30
CA ALA A 140 3.29 -4.16 3.90
C ALA A 140 2.83 -4.41 5.34
N PHE A 141 2.63 -3.34 6.12
CA PHE A 141 2.08 -3.43 7.47
C PHE A 141 0.64 -3.94 7.48
N SER A 142 -0.20 -3.43 6.58
CA SER A 142 -1.59 -3.87 6.46
C SER A 142 -1.68 -5.35 6.07
N ALA A 143 -0.84 -5.80 5.13
CA ALA A 143 -0.71 -7.21 4.78
C ALA A 143 -0.24 -8.06 5.97
N PHE A 144 0.74 -7.57 6.73
CA PHE A 144 1.22 -8.22 7.95
C PHE A 144 0.10 -8.42 8.98
N LEU A 145 -0.70 -7.39 9.28
CA LEU A 145 -1.79 -7.49 10.25
C LEU A 145 -2.86 -8.50 9.79
N ALA A 146 -3.23 -8.48 8.51
CA ALA A 146 -4.18 -9.43 7.95
C ALA A 146 -3.65 -10.87 8.04
N GLN A 147 -2.37 -11.10 7.73
CA GLN A 147 -1.75 -12.42 7.85
C GLN A 147 -1.63 -12.88 9.30
N GLN A 148 -1.27 -11.98 10.23
CA GLN A 148 -1.24 -12.29 11.66
C GLN A 148 -2.61 -12.72 12.17
N ALA A 149 -3.68 -12.03 11.79
CA ALA A 149 -5.04 -12.41 12.14
C ALA A 149 -5.36 -13.84 11.69
N LEU A 150 -5.07 -14.17 10.43
CA LEU A 150 -5.32 -15.50 9.85
C LEU A 150 -4.49 -16.60 10.52
N LEU A 151 -3.22 -16.32 10.86
CA LEU A 151 -2.33 -17.29 11.50
C LEU A 151 -2.72 -17.59 12.96
N LEU A 152 -3.24 -16.58 13.66
CA LEU A 152 -3.54 -16.67 15.09
C LEU A 152 -4.99 -17.09 15.37
N GLU A 153 -5.86 -17.16 14.37
CA GLU A 153 -7.31 -17.36 14.55
C GLU A 153 -7.66 -18.60 15.40
N GLU A 154 -6.89 -19.68 15.27
CA GLU A 154 -7.11 -20.92 16.03
C GLU A 154 -6.28 -21.00 17.31
N SER A 155 -5.07 -20.43 17.31
CA SER A 155 -4.07 -20.61 18.38
C SER A 155 -4.13 -19.53 19.46
N ASP A 156 -4.45 -18.29 19.08
CA ASP A 156 -4.69 -17.15 19.98
C ASP A 156 -5.80 -16.25 19.39
N PRO A 157 -7.08 -16.66 19.53
CA PRO A 157 -8.21 -15.90 18.98
C PRO A 157 -8.27 -14.43 19.46
N PRO A 158 -8.00 -14.11 20.75
CA PRO A 158 -7.91 -12.72 21.19
C PRO A 158 -6.83 -11.90 20.45
N ALA A 159 -5.66 -12.49 20.15
CA ALA A 159 -4.64 -11.81 19.35
C ALA A 159 -5.07 -11.61 17.89
N ALA A 160 -5.74 -12.59 17.30
CA ALA A 160 -6.31 -12.47 15.96
C ALA A 160 -7.31 -11.31 15.88
N CYS A 161 -8.26 -11.22 16.83
CA CYS A 161 -9.20 -10.10 16.90
C CYS A 161 -8.48 -8.75 17.03
N ARG A 162 -7.45 -8.66 17.89
CA ARG A 162 -6.65 -7.41 18.02
C ARG A 162 -5.97 -7.01 16.71
N ALA A 163 -5.42 -7.98 15.97
CA ALA A 163 -4.78 -7.70 14.68
C ALA A 163 -5.79 -7.17 13.66
N VAL A 164 -7.00 -7.72 13.63
CA VAL A 164 -8.09 -7.25 12.78
C VAL A 164 -8.56 -5.85 13.18
N THR A 165 -8.80 -5.61 14.48
CA THR A 165 -9.19 -4.27 14.97
C THR A 165 -8.15 -3.24 14.58
N LEU A 166 -6.86 -3.53 14.81
CA LEU A 166 -5.77 -2.63 14.45
C LEU A 166 -5.71 -2.39 12.94
N LEU A 167 -5.95 -3.41 12.11
CA LEU A 167 -5.99 -3.25 10.65
C LEU A 167 -7.11 -2.30 10.21
N VAL A 168 -8.30 -2.45 10.78
CA VAL A 168 -9.45 -1.58 10.47
C VAL A 168 -9.20 -0.15 10.91
N GLU A 169 -8.70 0.05 12.13
CA GLU A 169 -8.34 1.36 12.66
C GLU A 169 -7.23 2.01 11.83
N PHE A 170 -6.16 1.27 11.53
CA PHE A 170 -5.06 1.74 10.70
C PHE A 170 -5.54 2.13 9.30
N SER A 171 -6.39 1.32 8.67
CA SER A 171 -6.96 1.64 7.36
C SER A 171 -7.80 2.92 7.41
N ARG A 172 -8.59 3.10 8.47
CA ARG A 172 -9.47 4.27 8.64
C ARG A 172 -8.71 5.57 8.89
N ASP A 173 -7.58 5.51 9.59
CA ASP A 173 -6.84 6.70 10.01
C ASP A 173 -5.69 7.05 9.04
N HIS A 174 -5.17 6.03 8.35
CA HIS A 174 -4.04 6.10 7.42
C HIS A 174 -4.43 5.61 6.02
N SER A 175 -4.29 4.32 5.71
CA SER A 175 -4.29 3.79 4.33
C SER A 175 -5.43 4.33 3.45
N ALA A 176 -6.68 4.26 3.92
CA ALA A 176 -7.85 4.71 3.14
C ALA A 176 -7.99 6.25 3.08
N ARG A 177 -7.26 7.00 3.91
CA ARG A 177 -7.31 8.47 3.95
C ARG A 177 -6.48 9.15 2.87
N TRP A 178 -5.47 8.48 2.32
CA TRP A 178 -4.53 9.16 1.42
C TRP A 178 -4.10 8.34 0.20
N PHE A 179 -4.39 7.03 0.13
CA PHE A 179 -3.99 6.24 -1.02
C PHE A 179 -4.68 6.69 -2.32
N PHE A 180 -5.95 7.12 -2.27
CA PHE A 180 -6.60 7.72 -3.43
C PHE A 180 -5.92 9.03 -3.88
N ASP A 181 -5.51 9.87 -2.93
CA ASP A 181 -4.77 11.09 -3.24
C ASP A 181 -3.38 10.77 -3.84
N ALA A 182 -2.73 9.70 -3.37
CA ALA A 182 -1.47 9.22 -3.91
C ALA A 182 -1.63 8.72 -5.36
N ALA A 183 -2.70 7.95 -5.63
CA ALA A 183 -3.05 7.49 -6.97
C ALA A 183 -3.32 8.70 -7.90
N ALA A 184 -4.11 9.68 -7.45
CA ALA A 184 -4.36 10.91 -8.19
C ALA A 184 -3.07 11.72 -8.45
N CYS A 185 -2.15 11.78 -7.48
CA CYS A 185 -0.85 12.41 -7.68
C CYS A 185 -0.02 11.72 -8.77
N LEU A 186 -0.07 10.39 -8.86
CA LEU A 186 0.59 9.64 -9.92
C LEU A 186 -0.10 9.86 -11.28
N GLU A 187 -1.43 9.82 -11.32
CA GLU A 187 -2.25 9.98 -12.53
C GLU A 187 -2.04 11.36 -13.20
N ARG A 188 -1.79 12.41 -12.42
CA ARG A 188 -1.52 13.77 -12.93
C ARG A 188 -0.44 13.82 -14.02
N PHE A 189 0.55 12.94 -13.97
CA PHE A 189 1.54 12.82 -15.03
C PHE A 189 1.05 11.88 -16.15
N GLU A 190 0.60 10.68 -15.77
CA GLU A 190 0.12 9.64 -16.67
C GLU A 190 -0.64 8.56 -15.88
N ASP A 191 -1.73 8.03 -16.45
CA ASP A 191 -2.42 6.83 -15.95
C ASP A 191 -1.63 5.56 -16.35
N ASP A 192 -0.51 5.36 -15.66
CA ASP A 192 0.42 4.25 -15.89
C ASP A 192 0.25 3.11 -14.87
N PHE A 193 1.11 2.09 -14.98
CA PHE A 193 1.14 0.95 -14.06
C PHE A 193 1.17 1.33 -12.57
N TYR A 194 1.91 2.39 -12.22
CA TYR A 194 2.08 2.80 -10.82
C TYR A 194 0.87 3.57 -10.31
N ALA A 195 0.27 4.43 -11.13
CA ALA A 195 -0.99 5.10 -10.80
C ALA A 195 -2.10 4.07 -10.54
N ARG A 196 -2.21 3.07 -11.41
CA ARG A 196 -3.22 1.98 -11.29
C ARG A 196 -2.95 1.05 -10.11
N ALA A 197 -1.68 0.76 -9.81
CA ALA A 197 -1.33 -0.02 -8.62
C ALA A 197 -1.64 0.73 -7.31
N ALA A 198 -1.42 2.06 -7.28
CA ALA A 198 -1.82 2.88 -6.15
C ALA A 198 -3.35 2.95 -6.00
N LEU A 199 -4.08 3.03 -7.12
CA LEU A 199 -5.55 2.99 -7.10
C LEU A 199 -6.08 1.64 -6.59
N LEU A 200 -5.53 0.52 -7.06
CA LEU A 200 -5.87 -0.81 -6.56
C LEU A 200 -5.61 -0.94 -5.05
N ALA A 201 -4.48 -0.41 -4.57
CA ALA A 201 -4.17 -0.33 -3.15
C ALA A 201 -5.21 0.52 -2.38
N ALA A 202 -5.64 1.65 -2.94
CA ALA A 202 -6.63 2.53 -2.35
C ALA A 202 -8.00 1.84 -2.22
N ASP A 203 -8.47 1.18 -3.28
CA ASP A 203 -9.72 0.41 -3.27
C ASP A 203 -9.66 -0.69 -2.21
N ALA A 204 -8.56 -1.46 -2.16
CA ALA A 204 -8.38 -2.51 -1.16
C ALA A 204 -8.42 -1.96 0.27
N ALA A 205 -7.73 -0.86 0.55
CA ALA A 205 -7.75 -0.19 1.86
C ALA A 205 -9.15 0.33 2.22
N GLN A 206 -9.87 0.89 1.24
CA GLN A 206 -11.24 1.38 1.43
C GLN A 206 -12.17 0.24 1.85
N THR A 207 -12.04 -0.96 1.25
CA THR A 207 -12.86 -2.10 1.65
C THR A 207 -12.73 -2.41 3.13
N MET A 208 -11.56 -2.23 3.75
CA MET A 208 -11.38 -2.48 5.19
C MET A 208 -12.13 -1.48 6.10
N THR A 209 -12.63 -0.38 5.53
CA THR A 209 -13.39 0.63 6.27
C THR A 209 -14.91 0.53 6.08
N GLU A 210 -15.38 -0.11 5.00
CA GLU A 210 -16.79 -0.12 4.57
C GLU A 210 -17.64 -1.29 5.08
N GLY A 211 -17.32 -1.85 6.26
CA GLY A 211 -18.19 -2.81 6.94
C GLY A 211 -19.07 -2.13 7.99
N GLU A 212 -20.40 -2.13 7.82
CA GLU A 212 -21.32 -1.95 8.95
C GLU A 212 -21.09 -3.12 9.93
N GLY A 213 -20.48 -2.82 11.07
CA GLY A 213 -19.89 -3.82 11.95
C GLY A 213 -18.42 -4.01 11.64
N ALA A 214 -17.58 -3.08 12.12
CA ALA A 214 -16.22 -3.47 12.47
C ALA A 214 -16.33 -4.71 13.37
N PHE A 215 -15.72 -5.79 12.92
CA PHE A 215 -15.65 -7.14 13.52
C PHE A 215 -16.01 -7.22 15.02
#